data_AF-A0A3B9XFT4-F1
#
_entry.id   AF-A0A3B9XFT4-F1
#
_cell.length_a   1.000
_cell.length_b   1.000
_cell.length_c   1.000
_cell.angle_alpha   90.00
_cell.angle_beta   90.00
_cell.angle_gamma   90.00
#
_symmetry.space_group_name_H-M   'P 1'
#
loop_
_entity.id
_entity.type
_entity.pdbx_description
1 polymer ?
#
loop_
_entity_poly.entity_id
_entity_poly.type
_entity_poly.pdbx_seq_one_letter_code
_entity_poly.pdbx_strand_id
1 'polypeptide(L)'
;MEGCLLPAGVHSKRLQPGKGPQPGKAPDYNVFNVEHTWPQSRFSKKFSVGFQKSDLHILYGASKTANTSRGNDQFANIQTEKDAICPSVRRGWARGDREEIFFEPPVEHRGNVARALFYFSVRYKLSISKIEEESLRRWHREDPVDDADRVRHEEIFKVQKDRNPFIDHPELVDMISDF
;
A
#
# COMPACT_ATOMS: atom_id res chain seq x y z
N MET A 1 15.35 -15.48 -8.64
CA MET A 1 13.99 -14.91 -8.55
C MET A 1 14.09 -13.43 -8.21
N GLU A 2 14.16 -12.56 -9.22
CA GLU A 2 14.34 -11.08 -9.06
C GLU A 2 13.04 -10.28 -9.22
N GLY A 3 11.88 -10.94 -9.24
CA GLY A 3 10.67 -10.46 -9.92
C GLY A 3 9.96 -9.20 -9.41
N CYS A 4 10.30 -8.65 -8.23
CA CYS A 4 9.61 -7.48 -7.66
C CYS A 4 10.53 -6.32 -7.25
N LEU A 5 11.81 -6.37 -7.60
CA LEU A 5 12.72 -5.27 -7.26
C LEU A 5 12.30 -4.00 -8.01
N LEU A 6 12.18 -2.90 -7.25
CA LEU A 6 11.84 -1.61 -7.84
C LEU A 6 13.04 -1.06 -8.63
N PRO A 7 12.80 -0.51 -9.84
CA PRO A 7 13.83 0.21 -10.57
C PRO A 7 14.26 1.49 -9.82
N ALA A 8 15.56 1.82 -9.86
CA ALA A 8 16.17 2.95 -9.14
C ALA A 8 15.49 4.32 -9.33
N GLY A 9 14.85 4.90 -8.29
CA GLY A 9 14.41 6.30 -8.40
C GLY A 9 13.34 6.78 -7.41
N VAL A 10 12.77 5.94 -6.56
CA VAL A 10 11.85 6.40 -5.50
C VAL A 10 12.03 5.54 -4.25
N HIS A 11 12.67 6.13 -3.24
CA HIS A 11 12.59 5.84 -1.80
C HIS A 11 12.24 4.40 -1.33
N SER A 12 12.96 3.38 -1.80
CA SER A 12 12.96 2.03 -1.18
C SER A 12 14.37 1.46 -1.09
N LYS A 13 14.62 0.71 0.00
CA LYS A 13 15.92 0.25 0.53
C LYS A 13 16.59 -0.88 -0.26
N ARG A 14 16.12 -1.28 -1.45
CA ARG A 14 16.91 -2.11 -2.39
C ARG A 14 16.59 -1.75 -3.85
N LEU A 15 17.65 -1.36 -4.58
CA LEU A 15 17.59 -0.82 -5.94
C LEU A 15 18.26 -1.78 -6.93
N GLN A 16 17.67 -2.01 -8.11
CA GLN A 16 18.41 -2.54 -9.27
C GLN A 16 19.05 -1.40 -10.08
N PRO A 17 20.35 -1.48 -10.41
CA PRO A 17 21.01 -0.46 -11.24
C PRO A 17 20.40 -0.35 -12.66
N GLY A 18 20.19 0.88 -13.13
CA GLY A 18 20.00 1.18 -14.57
C GLY A 18 18.58 1.10 -15.15
N LYS A 19 17.58 0.60 -14.42
CA LYS A 19 16.17 0.50 -14.92
C LYS A 19 15.20 1.51 -14.30
N GLY A 20 15.72 2.41 -13.48
CA GLY A 20 15.06 3.46 -12.72
C GLY A 20 14.10 4.43 -13.42
N PRO A 21 13.10 5.00 -12.72
CA PRO A 21 12.53 6.28 -13.15
C PRO A 21 13.65 7.31 -13.33
N GLN A 22 13.69 7.96 -14.49
CA GLN A 22 14.68 8.98 -14.84
C GLN A 22 14.00 10.36 -14.91
N PRO A 23 14.69 11.45 -14.52
CA PRO A 23 14.16 12.80 -14.69
C PRO A 23 13.70 13.04 -16.14
N GLY A 24 12.46 13.48 -16.33
CA GLY A 24 11.90 13.80 -17.65
C GLY A 24 11.50 12.61 -18.53
N LYS A 25 11.61 11.37 -18.04
CA LYS A 25 11.17 10.17 -18.77
C LYS A 25 10.25 9.31 -17.92
N ALA A 26 9.04 9.07 -18.42
CA ALA A 26 8.11 8.15 -17.78
C ALA A 26 8.77 6.76 -17.64
N PRO A 27 8.69 6.12 -16.46
CA PRO A 27 9.21 4.77 -16.27
C PRO A 27 8.47 3.77 -17.18
N ASP A 28 9.15 2.71 -17.59
CA ASP A 28 8.54 1.66 -18.41
C ASP A 28 7.42 0.98 -17.61
N TYR A 29 6.18 1.08 -18.11
CA TYR A 29 4.99 0.51 -17.48
C TYR A 29 5.06 -1.02 -17.37
N ASN A 30 5.90 -1.66 -18.17
CA ASN A 30 6.16 -3.10 -18.07
C ASN A 30 7.07 -3.48 -16.89
N VAL A 31 7.70 -2.50 -16.27
CA VAL A 31 8.60 -2.68 -15.11
C VAL A 31 7.98 -2.09 -13.86
N PHE A 32 7.39 -0.91 -13.97
CA PHE A 32 6.92 -0.11 -12.84
C PHE A 32 5.60 0.58 -13.15
N ASN A 33 4.65 0.49 -12.24
CA ASN A 33 3.35 1.14 -12.37
C ASN A 33 2.93 1.80 -11.06
N VAL A 34 1.84 2.57 -11.12
CA VAL A 34 1.22 3.17 -9.94
C VAL A 34 0.20 2.19 -9.40
N GLU A 35 0.43 1.71 -8.19
CA GLU A 35 -0.51 0.90 -7.43
C GLU A 35 -1.48 1.79 -6.68
N HIS A 36 -2.77 1.44 -6.75
CA HIS A 36 -3.79 2.05 -5.93
C HIS A 36 -4.08 1.12 -4.76
N THR A 37 -3.47 1.39 -3.60
CA THR A 37 -3.45 0.46 -2.46
C THR A 37 -4.85 0.04 -2.02
N TRP A 38 -5.83 0.95 -2.04
CA TRP A 38 -7.25 0.57 -1.98
C TRP A 38 -7.79 0.19 -3.37
N PRO A 39 -8.26 -1.03 -3.66
CA PRO A 39 -8.65 -1.39 -5.03
C PRO A 39 -9.74 -0.48 -5.60
N GLN A 40 -9.57 -0.01 -6.84
CA GLN A 40 -10.56 0.86 -7.50
C GLN A 40 -11.95 0.21 -7.61
N SER A 41 -12.01 -1.12 -7.71
CA SER A 41 -13.26 -1.89 -7.71
C SER A 41 -14.02 -1.83 -6.38
N ARG A 42 -13.37 -1.38 -5.29
CA ARG A 42 -13.92 -1.28 -3.92
C ARG A 42 -14.15 0.18 -3.50
N PHE A 43 -14.26 1.11 -4.45
CA PHE A 43 -14.55 2.50 -4.13
C PHE A 43 -15.94 2.70 -3.52
N SER A 44 -16.01 3.73 -2.67
CA SER A 44 -17.25 4.18 -2.08
C SER A 44 -18.16 4.77 -3.15
N LYS A 45 -19.40 4.32 -3.19
CA LYS A 45 -20.44 4.88 -4.05
C LYS A 45 -20.92 6.26 -3.57
N LYS A 46 -20.55 6.67 -2.35
CA LYS A 46 -20.94 7.95 -1.75
C LYS A 46 -20.07 9.13 -2.20
N PHE A 47 -18.94 8.85 -2.84
CA PHE A 47 -17.96 9.85 -3.26
C PHE A 47 -17.64 9.72 -4.75
N SER A 48 -17.14 10.79 -5.35
CA SER A 48 -16.69 10.76 -6.75
C SER A 48 -15.57 9.74 -6.94
N VAL A 49 -15.66 8.96 -8.03
CA VAL A 49 -14.57 8.06 -8.46
C VAL A 49 -13.30 8.86 -8.75
N GLY A 50 -13.44 10.06 -9.35
CA GLY A 50 -12.31 10.92 -9.67
C GLY A 50 -11.51 11.30 -8.42
N PHE A 51 -12.20 11.73 -7.36
CA PHE A 51 -11.55 12.12 -6.11
C PHE A 51 -10.86 10.95 -5.41
N GLN A 52 -11.48 9.78 -5.39
CA GLN A 52 -10.89 8.58 -4.80
C GLN A 52 -9.66 8.10 -5.59
N LYS A 53 -9.76 8.10 -6.92
CA LYS A 53 -8.70 7.64 -7.83
C LYS A 53 -7.47 8.55 -7.84
N SER A 54 -7.67 9.85 -7.64
CA SER A 54 -6.59 10.84 -7.70
C SER A 54 -5.93 11.09 -6.35
N ASP A 55 -6.37 10.44 -5.27
CA ASP A 55 -5.85 10.71 -3.94
C ASP A 55 -4.38 10.26 -3.82
N LEU A 56 -3.46 11.21 -3.64
CA LEU A 56 -2.03 10.88 -3.64
C LEU A 56 -1.61 10.07 -2.40
N HIS A 57 -2.38 10.09 -1.30
CA HIS A 57 -2.06 9.33 -0.08
C HIS A 57 -2.23 7.81 -0.26
N ILE A 58 -2.94 7.37 -1.29
CA ILE A 58 -3.21 5.94 -1.58
C ILE A 58 -2.47 5.41 -2.82
N LEU A 59 -1.72 6.26 -3.54
CA LEU A 59 -1.01 5.90 -4.77
C LEU A 59 0.49 5.65 -4.53
N TYR A 60 0.95 4.41 -4.70
CA TYR A 60 2.35 4.04 -4.49
C TYR A 60 2.99 3.51 -5.77
N GLY A 61 4.31 3.68 -5.88
CA GLY A 61 5.09 3.04 -6.93
C GLY A 61 5.25 1.56 -6.65
N ALA A 62 4.92 0.71 -7.62
CA ALA A 62 5.04 -0.73 -7.49
C ALA A 62 5.69 -1.35 -8.73
N SER A 63 6.34 -2.51 -8.54
CA SER A 63 6.74 -3.33 -9.68
C SER A 63 5.48 -3.86 -10.38
N LYS A 64 5.51 -3.97 -11.71
CA LYS A 64 4.37 -4.53 -12.46
C LYS A 64 3.97 -5.90 -11.93
N THR A 65 4.94 -6.77 -11.66
CA THR A 65 4.71 -8.12 -11.11
C THR A 65 3.92 -8.06 -9.81
N ALA A 66 4.38 -7.28 -8.83
CA ALA A 66 3.71 -7.17 -7.54
C ALA A 66 2.28 -6.62 -7.69
N ASN A 67 2.13 -5.52 -8.43
CA ASN A 67 0.82 -4.90 -8.66
C ASN A 67 -0.16 -5.87 -9.35
N THR A 68 0.25 -6.45 -10.49
CA THR A 68 -0.60 -7.42 -11.21
C THR A 68 -0.95 -8.63 -10.36
N SER A 69 0.00 -9.16 -9.59
CA SER A 69 -0.24 -10.31 -8.72
C SER A 69 -1.18 -9.99 -7.55
N ARG A 70 -1.18 -8.75 -7.06
CA ARG A 70 -2.06 -8.30 -5.98
C ARG A 70 -3.50 -8.15 -6.48
N GLY A 71 -3.69 -7.60 -7.67
CA GLY A 71 -5.03 -7.39 -8.24
C GLY A 71 -5.93 -6.55 -7.34
N ASN A 72 -6.97 -7.16 -6.77
CA ASN A 72 -7.86 -6.55 -5.79
C ASN A 72 -7.88 -7.27 -4.44
N ASP A 73 -6.92 -8.16 -4.20
CA ASP A 73 -6.84 -8.94 -2.97
C ASP A 73 -6.66 -7.99 -1.76
N GLN A 74 -7.33 -8.36 -0.66
CA GLN A 74 -7.15 -7.71 0.62
C GLN A 74 -5.75 -7.96 1.17
N PHE A 75 -5.31 -7.10 2.07
CA PHE A 75 -4.04 -7.30 2.75
C PHE A 75 -4.18 -8.17 3.99
N ALA A 76 -3.25 -9.10 4.19
CA ALA A 76 -3.14 -9.81 5.46
C ALA A 76 -1.74 -10.40 5.66
N ASN A 77 -1.40 -10.77 6.89
CA ASN A 77 -0.26 -11.66 7.11
C ASN A 77 -0.56 -13.06 6.56
N ILE A 78 0.21 -13.51 5.57
CA ILE A 78 0.00 -14.83 4.95
C ILE A 78 0.55 -15.92 5.87
N GLN A 79 -0.28 -16.92 6.15
CA GLN A 79 0.17 -18.13 6.85
C GLN A 79 0.55 -19.22 5.87
N THR A 80 -0.23 -19.39 4.80
CA THR A 80 0.00 -20.40 3.77
C THR A 80 0.09 -19.73 2.41
N GLU A 81 1.24 -19.85 1.75
CA GLU A 81 1.41 -19.32 0.40
C GLU A 81 0.67 -20.18 -0.63
N LYS A 82 0.01 -19.50 -1.56
CA LYS A 82 -0.59 -20.12 -2.74
C LYS A 82 0.36 -20.04 -3.93
N ASP A 83 0.93 -18.86 -4.15
CA ASP A 83 1.69 -18.51 -5.34
C ASP A 83 3.06 -17.94 -4.94
N ALA A 84 4.14 -18.52 -5.46
CA ALA A 84 5.48 -17.95 -5.32
C ALA A 84 5.69 -16.85 -6.38
N ILE A 85 5.37 -15.61 -6.03
CA ILE A 85 5.47 -14.46 -6.94
C ILE A 85 6.92 -13.95 -7.03
N CYS A 86 7.48 -13.54 -5.89
CA CYS A 86 8.85 -13.05 -5.76
C CYS A 86 9.23 -13.01 -4.26
N PRO A 87 10.53 -12.84 -3.92
CA PRO A 87 10.96 -12.94 -2.53
C PRO A 87 10.43 -11.85 -1.59
N SER A 88 9.99 -10.70 -2.11
CA SER A 88 9.59 -9.55 -1.29
C SER A 88 8.08 -9.43 -1.07
N VAL A 89 7.24 -10.25 -1.72
CA VAL A 89 5.79 -10.24 -1.52
C VAL A 89 5.27 -11.65 -1.37
N ARG A 90 4.12 -11.81 -0.71
CA ARG A 90 3.47 -13.12 -0.57
C ARG A 90 2.00 -13.01 -0.93
N ARG A 91 1.45 -14.10 -1.45
CA ARG A 91 0.03 -14.21 -1.80
C ARG A 91 -0.49 -15.58 -1.41
N GLY A 92 -1.62 -15.61 -0.69
CA GLY A 92 -2.16 -16.86 -0.16
C GLY A 92 -3.19 -16.61 0.91
N TRP A 93 -3.26 -17.49 1.89
CA TRP A 93 -4.31 -17.47 2.91
C TRP A 93 -3.80 -16.93 4.25
N ALA A 94 -4.63 -16.13 4.90
CA ALA A 94 -4.41 -15.64 6.25
C ALA A 94 -4.71 -16.73 7.30
N ARG A 95 -4.30 -16.51 8.55
CA ARG A 95 -4.56 -17.47 9.63
C ARG A 95 -6.06 -17.61 9.88
N GLY A 96 -6.55 -18.85 9.82
CA GLY A 96 -7.96 -19.16 10.07
C GLY A 96 -8.88 -18.90 8.88
N ASP A 97 -8.34 -18.42 7.75
CA ASP A 97 -9.05 -18.27 6.49
C ASP A 97 -8.48 -19.27 5.47
N ARG A 98 -9.34 -19.92 4.69
CA ARG A 98 -8.96 -20.78 3.56
C ARG A 98 -9.79 -20.51 2.31
N GLU A 99 -10.66 -19.51 2.35
CA GLU A 99 -11.60 -19.19 1.28
C GLU A 99 -11.12 -17.95 0.50
N GLU A 100 -10.62 -16.93 1.20
CA GLU A 100 -10.15 -15.69 0.59
C GLU A 100 -8.63 -15.69 0.36
N ILE A 101 -8.21 -15.09 -0.75
CA ILE A 101 -6.80 -14.85 -1.04
C ILE A 101 -6.44 -13.44 -0.62
N PHE A 102 -5.35 -13.34 0.12
CA PHE A 102 -4.77 -12.12 0.61
C PHE A 102 -3.39 -11.89 0.00
N PHE A 103 -2.94 -10.65 0.12
CA PHE A 103 -1.63 -10.19 -0.29
C PHE A 103 -0.84 -9.65 0.91
N GLU A 104 0.44 -9.96 1.00
CA GLU A 104 1.35 -9.42 2.02
C GLU A 104 2.47 -8.65 1.31
N PRO A 105 2.58 -7.33 1.54
CA PRO A 105 3.58 -6.50 0.91
C PRO A 105 4.96 -6.72 1.54
N PRO A 106 6.02 -6.13 0.97
CA PRO A 106 7.36 -6.13 1.57
C PRO A 106 7.30 -5.63 3.01
N VAL A 107 8.13 -6.21 3.87
CA VAL A 107 8.12 -5.92 5.32
C VAL A 107 8.32 -4.43 5.58
N GLU A 108 9.22 -3.81 4.83
CA GLU A 108 9.54 -2.39 4.88
C GLU A 108 8.47 -1.45 4.30
N HIS A 109 7.36 -1.99 3.80
CA HIS A 109 6.25 -1.21 3.22
C HIS A 109 4.92 -1.39 3.96
N ARG A 110 4.90 -2.25 4.97
CA ARG A 110 3.68 -2.68 5.67
C ARG A 110 3.02 -1.53 6.43
N GLY A 111 3.82 -0.68 7.06
CA GLY A 111 3.35 0.48 7.80
C GLY A 111 2.75 1.54 6.88
N ASN A 112 3.35 1.77 5.70
CA ASN A 112 2.81 2.70 4.71
C ASN A 112 1.44 2.22 4.22
N VAL A 113 1.30 0.94 3.89
CA VAL A 113 0.02 0.33 3.46
C VAL A 113 -1.04 0.47 4.55
N ALA A 114 -0.68 0.17 5.81
CA ALA A 114 -1.59 0.31 6.95
C ALA A 114 -2.12 1.73 7.09
N ARG A 115 -1.24 2.73 7.17
CA ARG A 115 -1.63 4.13 7.35
C ARG A 115 -2.40 4.68 6.15
N ALA A 116 -2.10 4.21 4.94
CA ALA A 116 -2.84 4.61 3.74
C ALA A 116 -4.27 4.04 3.73
N LEU A 117 -4.46 2.77 4.11
CA LEU A 117 -5.79 2.16 4.17
C LEU A 117 -6.65 2.71 5.31
N PHE A 118 -6.07 2.95 6.50
CA PHE A 118 -6.78 3.62 7.59
C PHE A 118 -7.26 5.01 7.20
N TYR A 119 -6.40 5.80 6.54
CA TYR A 119 -6.78 7.09 5.98
C TYR A 119 -7.93 6.97 4.99
N PHE A 120 -7.83 6.05 4.03
CA PHE A 120 -8.81 5.92 2.97
C PHE A 120 -10.17 5.42 3.50
N SER A 121 -10.17 4.49 4.46
CA SER A 121 -11.37 4.04 5.16
C SER A 121 -12.09 5.24 5.82
N VAL A 122 -11.40 6.03 6.64
CA VAL A 122 -11.98 7.17 7.35
C VAL A 122 -12.45 8.25 6.37
N ARG A 123 -11.60 8.59 5.39
CA ARG A 123 -11.85 9.66 4.43
C ARG A 123 -13.06 9.39 3.54
N TYR A 124 -13.26 8.13 3.14
CA TYR A 124 -14.29 7.71 2.19
C TYR A 124 -15.38 6.81 2.79
N LYS A 125 -15.39 6.66 4.12
CA LYS A 125 -16.40 5.95 4.91
C LYS A 125 -16.59 4.51 4.44
N LEU A 126 -15.47 3.79 4.32
CA LEU A 126 -15.40 2.41 3.86
C LEU A 126 -14.90 1.52 5.00
N SER A 127 -15.52 0.37 5.19
CA SER A 127 -15.10 -0.59 6.20
C SER A 127 -13.94 -1.46 5.72
N ILE A 128 -13.07 -1.83 6.65
CA ILE A 128 -11.99 -2.80 6.48
C ILE A 128 -12.46 -4.13 7.08
N SER A 129 -12.11 -5.26 6.45
CA SER A 129 -12.46 -6.56 7.03
C SER A 129 -11.66 -6.79 8.32
N LYS A 130 -12.21 -7.57 9.25
CA LYS A 130 -11.52 -7.85 10.51
C LYS A 130 -10.12 -8.46 10.32
N ILE A 131 -9.96 -9.37 9.35
CA ILE A 131 -8.68 -10.02 9.05
C ILE A 131 -7.67 -9.02 8.48
N GLU A 132 -8.13 -8.15 7.57
CA GLU A 132 -7.31 -7.08 7.00
C GLU A 132 -6.90 -6.10 8.11
N GLU A 133 -7.85 -5.60 8.89
CA GLU A 133 -7.58 -4.64 9.97
C GLU A 133 -6.63 -5.19 11.05
N GLU A 134 -6.78 -6.45 11.48
CA GLU A 134 -5.87 -7.11 12.42
C GLU A 134 -4.42 -7.08 11.91
N SER A 135 -4.24 -7.35 10.62
CA SER A 135 -2.92 -7.32 9.97
C SER A 135 -2.39 -5.89 9.86
N LEU A 136 -3.23 -4.93 9.44
CA LEU A 136 -2.82 -3.53 9.28
C LEU A 136 -2.43 -2.90 10.63
N ARG A 137 -3.15 -3.19 11.72
CA ARG A 137 -2.80 -2.70 13.06
C ARG A 137 -1.48 -3.27 13.54
N ARG A 138 -1.22 -4.55 13.27
CA ARG A 138 0.07 -5.17 13.56
C ARG A 138 1.20 -4.50 12.77
N TRP A 139 1.01 -4.33 11.47
CA TRP A 139 1.97 -3.70 10.56
C TRP A 139 2.27 -2.25 10.92
N HIS A 140 1.25 -1.49 11.32
CA HIS A 140 1.41 -0.13 11.81
C HIS A 140 2.40 -0.04 12.99
N ARG A 141 2.39 -1.04 13.89
CA ARG A 141 3.29 -1.10 15.06
C ARG A 141 4.68 -1.65 14.69
N GLU A 142 4.75 -2.63 13.81
CA GLU A 142 6.01 -3.26 13.37
C GLU A 142 6.84 -2.34 12.45
N ASP A 143 6.17 -1.45 11.70
CA ASP A 143 6.77 -0.52 10.75
C ASP A 143 6.26 0.91 11.01
N PRO A 144 6.82 1.59 12.04
CA PRO A 144 6.40 2.94 12.45
C PRO A 144 6.70 3.98 11.37
N VAL A 145 6.08 5.16 11.48
CA VAL A 145 6.34 6.29 10.57
C VAL A 145 7.83 6.66 10.58
N ASP A 146 8.44 6.65 9.40
CA ASP A 146 9.84 7.04 9.22
C ASP A 146 10.00 8.39 8.49
N ASP A 147 11.24 8.81 8.26
CA ASP A 147 11.51 10.08 7.57
C ASP A 147 11.04 10.08 6.12
N ALA A 148 11.05 8.93 5.44
CA ALA A 148 10.59 8.83 4.06
C ALA A 148 9.06 9.01 3.97
N ASP A 149 8.32 8.46 4.93
CA ASP A 149 6.89 8.75 5.11
C ASP A 149 6.64 10.25 5.26
N ARG A 150 7.36 10.91 6.17
CA ARG A 150 7.18 12.34 6.47
C ARG A 150 7.48 13.19 5.25
N VAL A 151 8.60 12.93 4.56
CA VAL A 151 8.97 13.66 3.34
C VAL A 151 7.90 13.49 2.27
N ARG A 152 7.47 12.26 2.00
CA ARG A 152 6.41 11.99 1.02
C ARG A 152 5.12 12.72 1.38
N HIS A 153 4.71 12.65 2.64
CA HIS A 153 3.50 13.29 3.14
C HIS A 153 3.54 14.81 2.99
N GLU A 154 4.68 15.46 3.25
CA GLU A 154 4.86 16.88 2.99
C GLU A 154 4.78 17.24 1.51
N GLU A 155 5.38 16.44 0.62
CA GLU A 155 5.28 16.66 -0.82
C GLU A 155 3.84 16.50 -1.34
N ILE A 156 3.10 15.52 -0.82
CA ILE A 156 1.68 15.37 -1.13
C ILE A 156 0.90 16.59 -0.65
N PHE A 157 1.11 17.03 0.60
CA PHE A 157 0.40 18.18 1.15
C PHE A 157 0.63 19.45 0.33
N LYS A 158 1.84 19.68 -0.20
CA LYS A 158 2.13 20.82 -1.09
C LYS A 158 1.23 20.84 -2.34
N VAL A 159 0.83 19.68 -2.85
CA VAL A 159 0.03 19.55 -4.08
C VAL A 159 -1.47 19.38 -3.77
N GLN A 160 -1.84 18.41 -2.95
CA GLN A 160 -3.24 18.02 -2.69
C GLN A 160 -3.92 18.85 -1.61
N LYS A 161 -3.14 19.52 -0.75
CA LYS A 161 -3.60 20.39 0.36
C LYS A 161 -4.40 19.67 1.45
N ASP A 162 -4.32 18.35 1.54
CA ASP A 162 -4.81 17.55 2.67
C ASP A 162 -3.69 16.69 3.27
N ARG A 163 -3.94 16.17 4.47
CA ARG A 163 -2.98 15.36 5.23
C ARG A 163 -3.62 14.04 5.63
N ASN A 164 -2.88 12.95 5.48
CA ASN A 164 -3.12 11.70 6.19
C ASN A 164 -2.82 11.86 7.70
N PRO A 165 -3.85 11.88 8.58
CA PRO A 165 -3.65 12.10 10.00
C PRO A 165 -2.90 10.95 10.68
N PHE A 166 -2.86 9.75 10.09
CA PHE A 166 -2.13 8.61 10.66
C PHE A 166 -0.62 8.67 10.42
N ILE A 167 -0.14 9.60 9.58
CA ILE A 167 1.28 9.94 9.45
C ILE A 167 1.68 10.99 10.49
N ASP A 168 0.82 12.00 10.70
CA ASP A 168 1.07 13.07 11.67
C ASP A 168 0.89 12.62 13.12
N HIS A 169 -0.15 11.81 13.34
CA HIS A 169 -0.62 11.31 14.63
C HIS A 169 -0.85 9.80 14.55
N PRO A 170 0.22 8.97 14.50
CA PRO A 170 0.12 7.51 14.43
C PRO A 170 -0.74 6.90 15.56
N GLU A 171 -0.74 7.54 16.73
CA GLU A 171 -1.52 7.14 17.91
C GLU A 171 -3.03 7.08 17.66
N LEU A 172 -3.54 7.79 16.65
CA LEU A 172 -4.97 7.76 16.30
C LEU A 172 -5.44 6.36 15.87
N VAL A 173 -4.53 5.51 15.36
CA VAL A 173 -4.88 4.13 15.03
C VAL A 173 -5.41 3.39 16.25
N ASP A 174 -4.80 3.57 17.42
CA ASP A 174 -5.21 2.89 18.66
C ASP A 174 -6.45 3.55 19.31
N MET A 175 -6.80 4.79 18.92
CA MET A 175 -7.99 5.51 19.42
C MET A 175 -9.28 5.19 18.64
N ILE A 176 -9.14 4.71 17.40
CA ILE A 176 -10.28 4.31 16.56
C ILE A 176 -10.49 2.81 16.75
N SER A 177 -11.70 2.40 17.14
CA SER A 177 -12.00 0.99 17.43
C SER A 177 -12.43 0.16 16.22
N ASP A 178 -12.88 0.82 15.15
CA ASP A 178 -13.47 0.19 13.96
C ASP A 178 -13.20 1.09 12.75
N PHE A 179 -12.66 0.50 11.68
CA PHE A 179 -12.26 1.20 10.44
C PHE A 179 -13.12 0.76 9.25
#